data_AF-A0A662DSI3-F1
#
_entry.id   AF-A0A662DSI3-F1
#
_cell.length_a   1.000
_cell.length_b   1.000
_cell.length_c   1.000
_cell.angle_alpha   90.00
_cell.angle_beta   90.00
_cell.angle_gamma   90.00
#
_symmetry.space_group_name_H-M   'P 1'
#
loop_
_entity.id
_entity.type
_entity.pdbx_description
1 polymer ?
#
loop_
_entity_poly.entity_id
_entity_poly.type
_entity_poly.pdbx_seq_one_letter_code
_entity_poly.pdbx_strand_id
1 'polypeptide(L)'
;GDPKWTNTGPGGTADSGKGIIGSLNWLSANGANSVYCLLMNLGGDGRDVSPFVDNPAEAGDGSDTVAPYDSEPLISGFDDSRLNYAVRRMNQWDRVIRHANRKGIFVNMVLAETEDGNTNWLDDGNTVLSTQRKLFLKNMVAMFGHNLGLKWNLWEEVPLGSTEDEVSRAELTSIAHWIQDWDAVDYDEERDEWIGHAISVHGIPNFKRTVLSGFELMYQDLIDNTSDGDWWLDATSMQIHGGESGTSSFTDPGDYSYYVEQMGGNFFSCDANGGTPGSSSRLVLLDVDEQGAPGTGYASDDYTTAYSEAKSDARRKRVLFDVLFSGASGIEWYCGYYANSSGPVNGGGDLALEDFDTRADLLATTEAAIDFLTDTIHGAGGRDLFEFEADDDLVSNEYVHSIYGGAEVYFQSQVCYLVYYPGMGTGGPGDIAIDHGGTSTIATAYWYDAEDMTYVSSETLGTDTGSQTYSPTAPSGATSADDFVMAVIFR
;
A
#
# COMPACT_ATOMS: atom_id res chain seq x y z
N GLY A 1 -21.83 17.02 8.29
CA GLY A 1 -21.45 18.25 9.01
C GLY A 1 -20.39 17.92 10.03
N ASP A 2 -19.52 18.86 10.36
CA ASP A 2 -18.29 18.56 11.09
C ASP A 2 -18.55 18.22 12.56
N PRO A 3 -17.81 17.27 13.14
CA PRO A 3 -17.94 16.96 14.55
C PRO A 3 -17.36 18.08 15.40
N LYS A 4 -18.12 18.47 16.42
CA LYS A 4 -17.75 19.47 17.43
C LYS A 4 -17.17 18.80 18.67
N TRP A 5 -16.29 17.82 18.46
CA TRP A 5 -15.65 17.12 19.56
C TRP A 5 -14.59 18.02 20.16
N THR A 6 -14.68 18.23 21.47
CA THR A 6 -13.72 19.03 22.23
C THR A 6 -12.77 18.07 22.95
N ASN A 7 -11.46 18.31 22.84
CA ASN A 7 -10.49 17.65 23.70
C ASN A 7 -10.67 18.20 25.12
N THR A 8 -10.97 17.31 26.08
CA THR A 8 -11.20 17.68 27.48
C THR A 8 -9.99 17.44 28.38
N GLY A 9 -8.88 16.96 27.81
CA GLY A 9 -7.62 16.78 28.52
C GLY A 9 -6.89 18.11 28.80
N PRO A 10 -5.75 18.07 29.52
CA PRO A 10 -4.93 19.25 29.79
C PRO A 10 -4.51 19.94 28.48
N GLY A 11 -4.78 21.25 28.35
CA GLY A 11 -4.50 22.00 27.13
C GLY A 11 -5.53 21.81 26.00
N GLY A 12 -6.67 21.18 26.28
CA GLY A 12 -7.69 20.82 25.31
C GLY A 12 -8.26 21.97 24.48
N THR A 13 -8.45 21.71 23.18
CA THR A 13 -8.97 22.66 22.20
C THR A 13 -10.43 22.36 21.88
N ALA A 14 -11.25 23.41 21.80
CA ALA A 14 -12.65 23.29 21.38
C ALA A 14 -12.73 22.90 19.91
N ASP A 15 -13.69 22.03 19.57
CA ASP A 15 -13.95 21.60 18.19
C ASP A 15 -12.75 20.93 17.46
N SER A 16 -11.79 20.34 18.20
CA SER A 16 -10.65 19.60 17.63
C SER A 16 -11.03 18.54 16.59
N GLY A 17 -12.21 17.95 16.69
CA GLY A 17 -12.67 16.96 15.71
C GLY A 17 -12.91 17.50 14.30
N LYS A 18 -12.94 18.82 14.07
CA LYS A 18 -13.22 19.36 12.73
C LYS A 18 -12.13 19.06 11.71
N GLY A 19 -10.86 19.02 12.15
CA GLY A 19 -9.70 18.83 11.28
C GLY A 19 -9.82 17.56 10.44
N ILE A 20 -10.08 16.41 11.08
CA ILE A 20 -10.13 15.10 10.41
C ILE A 20 -11.16 15.00 9.28
N ILE A 21 -12.32 15.66 9.41
CA ILE A 21 -13.32 15.69 8.33
C ILE A 21 -12.84 16.59 7.17
N GLY A 22 -12.17 17.69 7.49
CA GLY A 22 -11.50 18.54 6.51
C GLY A 22 -10.44 17.77 5.73
N SER A 23 -9.56 17.04 6.42
CA SER A 23 -8.51 16.23 5.81
C SER A 23 -9.08 15.19 4.85
N LEU A 24 -10.13 14.45 5.24
CA LEU A 24 -10.78 13.49 4.35
C LEU A 24 -11.49 14.15 3.14
N ASN A 25 -12.04 15.35 3.30
CA ASN A 25 -12.60 16.08 2.15
C ASN A 25 -11.50 16.50 1.19
N TRP A 26 -10.34 16.89 1.72
CA TRP A 26 -9.20 17.32 0.94
C TRP A 26 -8.56 16.16 0.20
N LEU A 27 -8.29 15.04 0.89
CA LEU A 27 -7.73 13.82 0.29
C LEU A 27 -8.57 13.36 -0.91
N SER A 28 -9.88 13.21 -0.70
CA SER A 28 -10.82 12.85 -1.78
C SER A 28 -10.89 13.86 -2.93
N ALA A 29 -10.61 15.14 -2.67
CA ALA A 29 -10.61 16.17 -3.72
C ALA A 29 -9.29 16.23 -4.51
N ASN A 30 -8.25 15.53 -4.06
CA ASN A 30 -6.93 15.44 -4.68
C ASN A 30 -6.59 13.97 -5.01
N GLY A 31 -7.57 13.23 -5.54
CA GLY A 31 -7.36 11.88 -6.08
C GLY A 31 -7.21 10.74 -5.08
N ALA A 32 -6.92 10.99 -3.80
CA ALA A 32 -6.73 9.92 -2.82
C ALA A 32 -8.05 9.18 -2.53
N ASN A 33 -8.03 7.87 -2.73
CA ASN A 33 -9.16 6.97 -2.57
C ASN A 33 -8.90 5.84 -1.55
N SER A 34 -7.75 5.84 -0.87
CA SER A 34 -7.45 4.92 0.23
C SER A 34 -6.69 5.65 1.35
N VAL A 35 -6.90 5.19 2.58
CA VAL A 35 -6.12 5.55 3.77
C VAL A 35 -5.97 4.34 4.67
N TYR A 36 -4.78 4.09 5.20
CA TYR A 36 -4.60 3.09 6.25
C TYR A 36 -4.63 3.73 7.64
N CYS A 37 -5.06 2.97 8.64
CA CYS A 37 -5.06 3.40 10.03
C CYS A 37 -4.89 2.24 11.02
N LEU A 38 -4.14 2.49 12.08
CA LEU A 38 -4.10 1.63 13.27
C LEU A 38 -5.30 1.87 14.18
N LEU A 39 -5.90 0.80 14.68
CA LEU A 39 -7.01 0.87 15.62
C LEU A 39 -6.58 0.70 17.09
N MET A 40 -5.31 0.35 17.32
CA MET A 40 -4.71 0.21 18.65
C MET A 40 -3.17 0.20 18.55
N ASN A 41 -2.49 1.10 19.27
CA ASN A 41 -1.02 1.25 19.27
C ASN A 41 -0.45 1.53 20.68
N LEU A 42 -1.16 1.18 21.75
CA LEU A 42 -0.83 1.61 23.12
C LEU A 42 0.56 1.19 23.61
N GLY A 43 1.18 0.18 23.01
CA GLY A 43 2.59 -0.10 23.26
C GLY A 43 3.45 -0.20 22.00
N GLY A 44 2.99 0.37 20.89
CA GLY A 44 3.83 0.72 19.75
C GLY A 44 4.43 2.10 19.89
N ASP A 45 4.67 2.75 18.74
CA ASP A 45 5.37 4.03 18.65
C ASP A 45 4.49 5.24 18.99
N GLY A 46 3.24 5.26 18.52
CA GLY A 46 2.34 6.41 18.71
C GLY A 46 1.69 6.50 20.10
N ARG A 47 1.36 5.34 20.69
CA ARG A 47 0.82 5.20 22.07
C ARG A 47 -0.39 6.09 22.41
N ASP A 48 -1.19 6.46 21.43
CA ASP A 48 -2.26 7.46 21.58
C ASP A 48 -3.61 7.00 21.01
N VAL A 49 -3.65 5.83 20.37
CA VAL A 49 -4.84 5.22 19.80
C VAL A 49 -5.22 3.96 20.59
N SER A 50 -6.44 3.95 21.13
CA SER A 50 -7.00 2.75 21.75
C SER A 50 -8.53 2.75 21.75
N PRO A 51 -9.17 1.57 21.70
CA PRO A 51 -10.62 1.48 21.77
C PRO A 51 -11.15 1.43 23.21
N PHE A 52 -10.29 1.35 24.22
CA PHE A 52 -10.67 1.04 25.61
C PHE A 52 -11.17 2.25 26.39
N VAL A 53 -12.05 2.04 27.39
CA VAL A 53 -12.52 3.13 28.27
C VAL A 53 -11.35 3.77 29.01
N ASP A 54 -10.33 2.97 29.30
CA ASP A 54 -9.13 3.37 30.00
C ASP A 54 -7.96 3.53 29.02
N ASN A 55 -7.24 4.65 29.11
CA ASN A 55 -6.10 4.96 28.25
C ASN A 55 -4.92 5.44 29.12
N PRO A 56 -3.87 4.63 29.30
CA PRO A 56 -2.69 5.01 30.08
C PRO A 56 -2.01 6.29 29.58
N ALA A 57 -2.06 6.58 28.28
CA ALA A 57 -1.53 7.81 27.71
C ALA A 57 -2.33 9.06 28.10
N GLU A 58 -3.62 8.91 28.45
CA GLU A 58 -4.46 9.99 28.99
C GLU A 58 -4.21 10.23 30.50
N ALA A 59 -3.45 9.37 31.20
CA ALA A 59 -3.18 9.46 32.63
C ALA A 59 -2.18 10.59 33.01
N GLY A 60 -1.45 11.14 32.03
CA GLY A 60 -0.73 12.40 32.17
C GLY A 60 0.46 12.40 33.14
N ASP A 61 1.09 11.26 33.43
CA ASP A 61 2.25 11.22 34.34
C ASP A 61 3.58 11.61 33.68
N GLY A 62 3.58 11.80 32.35
CA GLY A 62 4.74 12.23 31.57
C GLY A 62 5.89 11.21 31.60
N SER A 63 5.63 9.96 31.97
CA SER A 63 6.61 8.90 31.91
C SER A 63 6.60 8.25 30.52
N ASP A 64 7.78 8.14 29.92
CA ASP A 64 8.06 7.44 28.66
C ASP A 64 7.95 5.90 28.82
N THR A 65 7.55 5.45 30.01
CA THR A 65 7.33 4.06 30.37
C THR A 65 5.84 3.81 30.35
N VAL A 66 5.35 3.11 29.31
CA VAL A 66 4.02 2.49 29.34
C VAL A 66 3.88 1.82 30.70
N ALA A 67 2.87 2.23 31.48
CA ALA A 67 2.55 1.53 32.72
C ALA A 67 2.48 0.05 32.36
N PRO A 68 3.22 -0.85 33.06
CA PRO A 68 3.41 -2.22 32.61
C PRO A 68 2.06 -2.84 32.28
N TYR A 69 2.07 -3.83 31.38
CA TYR A 69 0.94 -4.65 30.94
C TYR A 69 -0.04 -5.15 32.03
N ASP A 70 0.35 -4.98 33.30
CA ASP A 70 -0.30 -5.32 34.57
C ASP A 70 -0.82 -4.07 35.33
N SER A 71 -0.92 -2.90 34.70
CA SER A 71 -1.46 -1.72 35.39
C SER A 71 -2.97 -1.88 35.54
N GLU A 72 -3.35 -2.32 36.75
CA GLU A 72 -4.67 -2.18 37.38
C GLU A 72 -5.48 -1.04 36.72
N PRO A 73 -6.73 -1.28 36.32
CA PRO A 73 -7.51 -0.29 35.58
C PRO A 73 -7.53 1.05 36.30
N LEU A 74 -7.22 2.14 35.59
CA LEU A 74 -7.24 3.51 36.10
C LEU A 74 -8.65 3.91 36.59
N ILE A 75 -9.69 3.14 36.21
CA ILE A 75 -11.07 3.26 36.69
C ILE A 75 -11.40 2.10 37.64
N SER A 76 -11.66 2.44 38.90
CA SER A 76 -12.18 1.51 39.92
C SER A 76 -13.42 0.75 39.43
N GLY A 77 -13.42 -0.57 39.54
CA GLY A 77 -14.58 -1.44 39.26
C GLY A 77 -14.48 -2.31 38.01
N PHE A 78 -13.36 -2.25 37.28
CA PHE A 78 -13.01 -3.23 36.25
C PHE A 78 -11.85 -4.09 36.73
N ASP A 79 -11.74 -5.32 36.24
CA ASP A 79 -10.63 -6.23 36.56
C ASP A 79 -9.56 -6.23 35.43
N ASP A 80 -9.93 -5.86 34.21
CA ASP A 80 -9.03 -5.77 33.04
C ASP A 80 -9.54 -4.68 32.06
N SER A 81 -8.74 -3.64 31.82
CA SER A 81 -9.09 -2.52 30.94
C SER A 81 -9.33 -2.94 29.49
N ARG A 82 -8.64 -4.00 29.03
CA ARG A 82 -8.68 -4.53 27.65
C ARG A 82 -10.01 -5.15 27.28
N LEU A 83 -10.85 -5.43 28.28
CA LEU A 83 -12.18 -5.98 28.10
C LEU A 83 -13.28 -4.90 28.04
N ASN A 84 -12.92 -3.62 28.19
CA ASN A 84 -13.87 -2.53 28.37
C ASN A 84 -13.71 -1.45 27.29
N TYR A 85 -14.67 -1.36 26.38
CA TYR A 85 -14.60 -0.52 25.18
C TYR A 85 -15.35 0.80 25.34
N ALA A 86 -14.74 1.90 24.87
CA ALA A 86 -15.32 3.22 24.91
C ALA A 86 -16.37 3.40 23.79
N VAL A 87 -17.64 3.15 24.09
CA VAL A 87 -18.77 3.31 23.15
C VAL A 87 -18.77 4.69 22.49
N ARG A 88 -18.44 5.75 23.23
CA ARG A 88 -18.35 7.10 22.67
C ARG A 88 -17.26 7.19 21.59
N ARG A 89 -16.07 6.63 21.85
CA ARG A 89 -14.94 6.68 20.91
C ARG A 89 -15.24 5.88 19.64
N MET A 90 -15.80 4.68 19.78
CA MET A 90 -16.22 3.86 18.63
C MET A 90 -17.24 4.59 17.74
N ASN A 91 -18.22 5.27 18.33
CA ASN A 91 -19.16 6.11 17.58
C ASN A 91 -18.49 7.31 16.88
N GLN A 92 -17.38 7.82 17.41
CA GLN A 92 -16.62 8.89 16.77
C GLN A 92 -15.86 8.34 15.56
N TRP A 93 -15.15 7.23 15.72
CA TRP A 93 -14.42 6.56 14.64
C TRP A 93 -15.36 6.16 13.50
N ASP A 94 -16.48 5.51 13.79
CA ASP A 94 -17.47 5.13 12.77
C ASP A 94 -18.01 6.34 12.00
N ARG A 95 -18.18 7.50 12.65
CA ARG A 95 -18.59 8.73 11.95
C ARG A 95 -17.53 9.19 10.94
N VAL A 96 -16.25 9.05 11.27
CA VAL A 96 -15.12 9.39 10.39
C VAL A 96 -15.03 8.39 9.23
N ILE A 97 -15.06 7.09 9.53
CA ILE A 97 -15.01 5.99 8.54
C ILE A 97 -16.17 6.11 7.55
N ARG A 98 -17.41 6.27 8.04
CA ARG A 98 -18.58 6.51 7.16
C ARG A 98 -18.44 7.76 6.31
N HIS A 99 -17.69 8.76 6.77
CA HIS A 99 -17.42 9.96 5.99
C HIS A 99 -16.38 9.68 4.90
N ALA A 100 -15.30 8.98 5.21
CA ALA A 100 -14.32 8.49 4.24
C ALA A 100 -15.01 7.69 3.12
N ASN A 101 -15.80 6.66 3.46
CA ASN A 101 -16.52 5.86 2.45
C ASN A 101 -17.50 6.69 1.62
N ARG A 102 -18.23 7.66 2.20
CA ARG A 102 -19.09 8.58 1.42
C ARG A 102 -18.31 9.48 0.47
N LYS A 103 -17.01 9.62 0.68
CA LYS A 103 -16.07 10.35 -0.17
C LYS A 103 -15.37 9.46 -1.19
N GLY A 104 -15.71 8.17 -1.24
CA GLY A 104 -15.01 7.22 -2.11
C GLY A 104 -13.62 6.84 -1.57
N ILE A 105 -13.36 7.08 -0.28
CA ILE A 105 -12.14 6.65 0.37
C ILE A 105 -12.39 5.29 1.05
N PHE A 106 -11.62 4.31 0.60
CA PHE A 106 -11.44 3.01 1.20
C PHE A 106 -10.56 3.11 2.45
N VAL A 107 -10.79 2.30 3.48
CA VAL A 107 -10.01 2.35 4.72
C VAL A 107 -9.35 1.00 5.00
N ASN A 108 -8.03 0.98 4.94
CA ASN A 108 -7.17 -0.14 5.30
C ASN A 108 -6.98 -0.16 6.83
N MET A 109 -7.63 -1.10 7.53
CA MET A 109 -7.64 -1.17 9.00
C MET A 109 -6.61 -2.15 9.51
N VAL A 110 -5.53 -1.62 10.09
CA VAL A 110 -4.47 -2.42 10.71
C VAL A 110 -4.85 -2.81 12.14
N LEU A 111 -4.89 -4.12 12.40
CA LEU A 111 -5.47 -4.73 13.60
C LEU A 111 -4.43 -5.13 14.67
N ALA A 112 -3.15 -5.12 14.33
CA ALA A 112 -2.05 -5.38 15.24
C ALA A 112 -0.78 -4.67 14.73
N GLU A 113 0.18 -4.47 15.62
CA GLU A 113 1.47 -3.82 15.39
C GLU A 113 2.54 -4.75 15.97
N THR A 114 3.72 -4.81 15.35
CA THR A 114 4.72 -5.82 15.68
C THR A 114 5.39 -5.61 17.04
N GLU A 115 5.43 -4.41 17.60
CA GLU A 115 6.16 -4.14 18.84
C GLU A 115 5.68 -5.02 19.99
N ASP A 116 6.63 -5.48 20.81
CA ASP A 116 6.37 -6.26 22.02
C ASP A 116 5.34 -5.59 22.93
N GLY A 117 5.27 -4.25 22.93
CA GLY A 117 4.33 -3.45 23.72
C GLY A 117 2.90 -3.39 23.14
N ASN A 118 2.71 -3.72 21.87
CA ASN A 118 1.39 -3.84 21.26
C ASN A 118 0.92 -5.30 21.25
N THR A 119 1.81 -6.22 20.86
CA THR A 119 1.56 -7.67 20.80
C THR A 119 1.10 -8.23 22.15
N ASN A 120 1.88 -8.02 23.22
CA ASN A 120 1.55 -8.58 24.54
C ASN A 120 0.30 -7.91 25.17
N TRP A 121 -0.18 -6.78 24.63
CA TRP A 121 -1.38 -6.10 25.16
C TRP A 121 -2.58 -6.98 24.97
N LEU A 122 -2.72 -7.52 23.76
CA LEU A 122 -3.87 -8.29 23.37
C LEU A 122 -3.63 -9.80 23.42
N ASP A 123 -2.39 -10.31 23.46
CA ASP A 123 -2.10 -11.75 23.33
C ASP A 123 -1.56 -12.44 24.59
N ASP A 124 -1.68 -11.79 25.77
CA ASP A 124 -1.28 -12.34 27.09
C ASP A 124 0.14 -12.95 27.10
N GLY A 125 1.02 -12.37 26.30
CA GLY A 125 2.44 -12.74 26.24
C GLY A 125 2.81 -13.96 25.41
N ASN A 126 1.86 -14.79 24.93
CA ASN A 126 2.19 -16.05 24.19
C ASN A 126 1.01 -16.76 23.49
N THR A 127 -0.23 -16.27 23.55
CA THR A 127 -1.38 -16.96 22.92
C THR A 127 -2.03 -16.06 21.90
N VAL A 128 -1.73 -16.29 20.62
CA VAL A 128 -2.50 -15.67 19.54
C VAL A 128 -3.97 -16.06 19.69
N LEU A 129 -4.86 -15.06 19.55
CA LEU A 129 -6.29 -15.16 19.85
C LEU A 129 -6.60 -15.46 21.33
N SER A 130 -5.92 -14.77 22.23
CA SER A 130 -6.35 -14.65 23.62
C SER A 130 -7.80 -14.12 23.74
N THR A 131 -8.36 -14.09 24.95
CA THR A 131 -9.69 -13.51 25.17
C THR A 131 -9.72 -12.03 24.76
N GLN A 132 -8.66 -11.29 25.03
CA GLN A 132 -8.52 -9.86 24.73
C GLN A 132 -8.45 -9.63 23.21
N ARG A 133 -7.60 -10.37 22.49
CA ARG A 133 -7.51 -10.30 21.02
C ARG A 133 -8.83 -10.68 20.34
N LYS A 134 -9.46 -11.79 20.74
CA LYS A 134 -10.77 -12.20 20.19
C LYS A 134 -11.84 -11.14 20.40
N LEU A 135 -11.88 -10.53 21.58
CA LEU A 135 -12.83 -9.47 21.88
C LEU A 135 -12.54 -8.20 21.07
N PHE A 136 -11.27 -7.84 20.90
CA PHE A 136 -10.85 -6.72 20.04
C PHE A 136 -11.32 -6.91 18.61
N LEU A 137 -10.92 -8.01 17.96
CA LEU A 137 -11.28 -8.31 16.58
C LEU A 137 -12.81 -8.32 16.39
N LYS A 138 -13.53 -9.02 17.28
CA LYS A 138 -14.99 -9.08 17.23
C LYS A 138 -15.63 -7.70 17.43
N ASN A 139 -15.07 -6.86 18.30
CA ASN A 139 -15.59 -5.51 18.51
C ASN A 139 -15.36 -4.63 17.27
N MET A 140 -14.18 -4.70 16.65
CA MET A 140 -13.89 -3.95 15.43
C MET A 140 -14.84 -4.34 14.30
N VAL A 141 -15.04 -5.64 14.05
CA VAL A 141 -16.01 -6.13 13.06
C VAL A 141 -17.44 -5.68 13.42
N ALA A 142 -17.88 -5.84 14.68
CA ALA A 142 -19.22 -5.45 15.08
C ALA A 142 -19.48 -3.93 15.00
N MET A 143 -18.45 -3.10 15.15
CA MET A 143 -18.56 -1.65 15.11
C MET A 143 -18.37 -1.06 13.72
N PHE A 144 -17.61 -1.73 12.84
CA PHE A 144 -17.19 -1.15 11.57
C PHE A 144 -17.50 -2.00 10.34
N GLY A 145 -17.73 -3.31 10.46
CA GLY A 145 -18.02 -4.21 9.35
C GLY A 145 -19.32 -3.91 8.58
N HIS A 146 -20.15 -2.95 8.99
CA HIS A 146 -21.25 -2.49 8.13
C HIS A 146 -20.80 -1.48 7.06
N ASN A 147 -19.53 -1.05 7.06
CA ASN A 147 -18.99 -0.07 6.12
C ASN A 147 -18.31 -0.81 4.96
N LEU A 148 -18.84 -0.72 3.75
CA LEU A 148 -18.39 -1.52 2.61
C LEU A 148 -16.97 -1.19 2.10
N GLY A 149 -16.48 0.04 2.32
CA GLY A 149 -15.18 0.47 1.82
C GLY A 149 -14.08 0.23 2.84
N LEU A 150 -13.85 -1.02 3.23
CA LEU A 150 -12.86 -1.42 4.24
C LEU A 150 -12.03 -2.64 3.80
N LYS A 151 -10.79 -2.72 4.27
CA LYS A 151 -9.92 -3.91 4.27
C LYS A 151 -9.45 -4.20 5.69
N TRP A 152 -9.45 -5.46 6.10
CA TRP A 152 -8.86 -5.90 7.36
C TRP A 152 -7.40 -6.28 7.14
N ASN A 153 -6.48 -5.45 7.59
CA ASN A 153 -5.08 -5.79 7.63
C ASN A 153 -4.75 -6.41 8.99
N LEU A 154 -4.39 -7.70 8.97
CA LEU A 154 -4.33 -8.51 10.18
C LEU A 154 -3.29 -8.01 11.17
N TRP A 155 -2.16 -7.50 10.66
CA TRP A 155 -0.98 -7.26 11.47
C TRP A 155 0.06 -6.43 10.69
N GLU A 156 0.67 -5.46 11.35
CA GLU A 156 1.76 -4.61 10.83
C GLU A 156 3.15 -5.26 10.98
N GLU A 157 3.97 -5.25 9.93
CA GLU A 157 5.38 -5.64 9.91
C GLU A 157 5.63 -7.10 10.34
N VAL A 158 4.77 -8.03 9.90
CA VAL A 158 4.93 -9.44 10.28
C VAL A 158 6.23 -10.01 9.71
N PRO A 159 7.14 -10.51 10.55
CA PRO A 159 8.23 -11.35 10.11
C PRO A 159 7.74 -12.80 10.17
N LEU A 160 7.51 -13.48 9.04
CA LEU A 160 7.30 -14.94 9.05
C LEU A 160 8.63 -15.66 8.77
N GLY A 161 9.00 -16.60 9.62
CA GLY A 161 10.06 -17.58 9.37
C GLY A 161 11.42 -17.34 10.05
N SER A 162 11.55 -16.40 10.98
CA SER A 162 12.73 -16.23 11.85
C SER A 162 12.47 -16.74 13.29
N THR A 163 13.41 -17.50 13.81
CA THR A 163 13.13 -18.63 14.71
C THR A 163 12.78 -18.34 16.18
N GLU A 164 12.27 -17.18 16.61
CA GLU A 164 12.02 -17.04 18.06
C GLU A 164 10.88 -16.14 18.59
N ASP A 165 10.28 -15.20 17.85
CA ASP A 165 9.28 -14.26 18.44
C ASP A 165 8.12 -13.86 17.48
N GLU A 166 7.64 -14.78 16.63
CA GLU A 166 6.80 -14.44 15.47
C GLU A 166 5.40 -15.06 15.48
N VAL A 167 4.41 -14.34 14.93
CA VAL A 167 3.09 -14.89 14.60
C VAL A 167 3.27 -15.89 13.47
N SER A 168 2.84 -17.13 13.64
CA SER A 168 2.93 -18.14 12.58
C SER A 168 1.84 -17.99 11.51
N ARG A 169 2.06 -18.57 10.32
CA ARG A 169 1.01 -18.72 9.29
C ARG A 169 -0.29 -19.33 9.82
N ALA A 170 -0.20 -20.34 10.68
CA ALA A 170 -1.38 -20.98 11.28
C ALA A 170 -2.15 -20.02 12.20
N GLU A 171 -1.43 -19.13 12.88
CA GLU A 171 -2.00 -18.10 13.74
C GLU A 171 -2.64 -16.98 12.91
N LEU A 172 -1.98 -16.49 11.85
CA LEU A 172 -2.60 -15.56 10.88
C LEU A 172 -3.88 -16.15 10.27
N THR A 173 -3.83 -17.41 9.83
CA THR A 173 -5.00 -18.13 9.31
C THR A 173 -6.13 -18.21 10.34
N SER A 174 -5.79 -18.45 11.61
CA SER A 174 -6.78 -18.47 12.69
C SER A 174 -7.38 -17.09 12.94
N ILE A 175 -6.60 -16.01 12.87
CA ILE A 175 -7.07 -14.63 12.98
C ILE A 175 -8.01 -14.28 11.82
N ALA A 176 -7.61 -14.61 10.59
CA ALA A 176 -8.40 -14.34 9.39
C ALA A 176 -9.77 -15.01 9.46
N HIS A 177 -9.81 -16.32 9.74
CA HIS A 177 -11.07 -17.05 9.88
C HIS A 177 -11.92 -16.55 11.05
N TRP A 178 -11.30 -16.13 12.16
CA TRP A 178 -12.04 -15.51 13.25
C TRP A 178 -12.75 -14.22 12.78
N ILE A 179 -12.11 -13.39 11.98
CA ILE A 179 -12.73 -12.19 11.41
C ILE A 179 -13.85 -12.57 10.45
N GLN A 180 -13.60 -13.48 9.49
CA GLN A 180 -14.59 -13.93 8.50
C GLN A 180 -15.86 -14.51 9.14
N ASP A 181 -15.72 -15.26 10.25
CA ASP A 181 -16.85 -15.81 11.01
C ASP A 181 -17.80 -14.72 11.55
N TRP A 182 -17.27 -13.52 11.84
CA TRP A 182 -18.06 -12.38 12.34
C TRP A 182 -18.44 -11.40 11.23
N ASP A 183 -17.64 -11.31 10.16
CA ASP A 183 -17.76 -10.33 9.08
C ASP A 183 -18.54 -10.88 7.87
N ALA A 184 -19.62 -11.62 8.13
CA ALA A 184 -20.47 -12.20 7.09
C ALA A 184 -21.50 -11.19 6.56
N VAL A 185 -21.10 -9.96 6.24
CA VAL A 185 -22.02 -8.86 5.97
C VAL A 185 -22.48 -8.75 4.52
N ASP A 186 -21.77 -9.33 3.57
CA ASP A 186 -22.12 -9.31 2.14
C ASP A 186 -22.34 -10.72 1.62
N TYR A 187 -23.40 -10.94 0.84
CA TYR A 187 -23.72 -12.23 0.24
C TYR A 187 -23.56 -12.14 -1.26
N ASP A 188 -22.59 -12.88 -1.79
CA ASP A 188 -22.40 -13.03 -3.22
C ASP A 188 -23.36 -14.11 -3.74
N GLU A 189 -24.37 -13.66 -4.48
CA GLU A 189 -25.36 -14.53 -5.12
C GLU A 189 -24.75 -15.42 -6.23
N GLU A 190 -23.65 -15.01 -6.86
CA GLU A 190 -22.97 -15.78 -7.91
C GLU A 190 -22.13 -16.91 -7.32
N ARG A 191 -21.56 -16.69 -6.13
CA ARG A 191 -20.80 -17.70 -5.38
C ARG A 191 -21.65 -18.49 -4.38
N ASP A 192 -22.88 -18.06 -4.11
CA ASP A 192 -23.76 -18.60 -3.07
C ASP A 192 -23.08 -18.60 -1.68
N GLU A 193 -22.32 -17.55 -1.38
CA GLU A 193 -21.53 -17.44 -0.15
C GLU A 193 -21.52 -16.02 0.42
N TRP A 194 -21.36 -15.90 1.74
CA TRP A 194 -21.14 -14.58 2.34
C TRP A 194 -19.67 -14.20 2.16
N ILE A 195 -19.40 -13.13 1.40
CA ILE A 195 -18.07 -12.58 1.21
C ILE A 195 -17.90 -11.46 2.24
N GLY A 196 -16.89 -11.60 3.10
CA GLY A 196 -16.53 -10.53 4.04
C GLY A 196 -15.77 -9.41 3.34
N HIS A 197 -15.26 -8.46 4.13
CA HIS A 197 -14.29 -7.51 3.59
C HIS A 197 -12.98 -8.21 3.22
N ALA A 198 -12.23 -7.61 2.28
CA ALA A 198 -10.92 -8.09 1.90
C ALA A 198 -9.99 -8.19 3.12
N ILE A 199 -9.15 -9.22 3.16
CA ILE A 199 -8.15 -9.43 4.19
C ILE A 199 -6.74 -9.35 3.60
N SER A 200 -5.87 -8.59 4.27
CA SER A 200 -4.43 -8.48 3.96
C SER A 200 -3.58 -8.67 5.21
N VAL A 201 -2.26 -8.74 5.03
CA VAL A 201 -1.29 -8.73 6.14
C VAL A 201 -0.09 -7.88 5.71
N HIS A 202 0.36 -6.96 6.56
CA HIS A 202 1.53 -6.15 6.27
C HIS A 202 2.80 -6.95 6.53
N GLY A 203 3.64 -7.09 5.53
CA GLY A 203 4.91 -7.81 5.66
C GLY A 203 6.04 -6.88 6.08
N ILE A 204 6.94 -7.37 6.94
CA ILE A 204 8.16 -6.64 7.30
C ILE A 204 9.06 -6.43 6.06
N PRO A 205 9.79 -5.30 5.99
CA PRO A 205 10.83 -5.06 5.00
C PRO A 205 11.96 -6.11 5.09
N ASN A 206 12.95 -5.98 4.20
CA ASN A 206 14.14 -6.83 4.12
C ASN A 206 15.10 -6.75 5.34
N PHE A 207 14.61 -6.85 6.58
CA PHE A 207 15.27 -6.37 7.80
C PHE A 207 16.21 -7.40 8.48
N LYS A 208 16.12 -8.71 8.22
CA LYS A 208 16.93 -9.73 8.95
C LYS A 208 18.07 -10.39 8.15
N ARG A 209 19.23 -9.71 8.19
CA ARG A 209 20.66 -10.11 8.34
C ARG A 209 21.28 -11.37 7.70
N THR A 210 20.53 -12.36 7.22
CA THR A 210 21.09 -13.59 6.62
C THR A 210 20.21 -14.28 5.59
N VAL A 211 18.95 -13.84 5.41
CA VAL A 211 18.03 -14.41 4.43
C VAL A 211 17.37 -13.25 3.70
N LEU A 212 17.24 -13.35 2.37
CA LEU A 212 16.50 -12.40 1.56
C LEU A 212 15.03 -12.38 2.06
N SER A 213 14.40 -11.20 1.98
CA SER A 213 12.95 -10.98 1.90
C SER A 213 12.01 -11.53 2.98
N GLY A 214 11.84 -10.77 4.07
CA GLY A 214 10.88 -11.10 5.13
C GLY A 214 9.44 -11.27 4.64
N PHE A 215 8.92 -10.30 3.88
CA PHE A 215 7.56 -10.41 3.32
C PHE A 215 7.47 -11.42 2.16
N GLU A 216 8.48 -11.60 1.30
CA GLU A 216 8.38 -12.63 0.25
C GLU A 216 8.33 -14.02 0.88
N LEU A 217 9.14 -14.30 1.91
CA LEU A 217 9.07 -15.56 2.65
C LEU A 217 7.69 -15.76 3.30
N MET A 218 7.10 -14.67 3.81
CA MET A 218 5.75 -14.70 4.37
C MET A 218 4.71 -15.10 3.30
N TYR A 219 4.67 -14.39 2.17
CA TYR A 219 3.70 -14.68 1.11
C TYR A 219 3.96 -16.03 0.45
N GLN A 220 5.23 -16.41 0.26
CA GLN A 220 5.58 -17.74 -0.27
C GLN A 220 5.17 -18.86 0.70
N ASP A 221 5.35 -18.69 2.02
CA ASP A 221 4.86 -19.69 2.99
C ASP A 221 3.32 -19.79 2.96
N LEU A 222 2.62 -18.67 2.79
CA LEU A 222 1.17 -18.68 2.61
C LEU A 222 0.77 -19.45 1.34
N ILE A 223 1.41 -19.17 0.21
CA ILE A 223 1.17 -19.82 -1.08
C ILE A 223 1.45 -21.33 -1.01
N ASP A 224 2.62 -21.71 -0.50
CA ASP A 224 3.08 -23.10 -0.52
C ASP A 224 2.35 -23.99 0.49
N ASN A 225 1.87 -23.42 1.60
CA ASN A 225 1.42 -24.19 2.76
C ASN A 225 -0.03 -23.93 3.20
N THR A 226 -0.80 -23.09 2.50
CA THR A 226 -2.24 -22.86 2.77
C THR A 226 -3.10 -23.56 1.71
N SER A 227 -4.08 -24.35 2.16
CA SER A 227 -5.00 -25.02 1.24
C SER A 227 -6.05 -24.05 0.70
N ASP A 228 -6.62 -24.31 -0.47
CA ASP A 228 -7.66 -23.43 -1.06
C ASP A 228 -8.89 -23.26 -0.17
N GLY A 229 -9.18 -24.25 0.68
CA GLY A 229 -10.28 -24.21 1.65
C GLY A 229 -9.98 -23.35 2.87
N ASP A 230 -8.70 -23.14 3.18
CA ASP A 230 -8.22 -22.27 4.28
C ASP A 230 -7.68 -20.94 3.75
N TRP A 231 -7.80 -20.66 2.43
CA TRP A 231 -7.28 -19.44 1.83
C TRP A 231 -8.09 -18.21 2.25
N TRP A 232 -7.39 -17.19 2.72
CA TRP A 232 -7.98 -15.96 3.25
C TRP A 232 -7.35 -14.66 2.72
N LEU A 233 -6.21 -14.71 2.03
CA LEU A 233 -5.51 -13.51 1.57
C LEU A 233 -6.16 -12.97 0.29
N ASP A 234 -6.70 -11.76 0.34
CA ASP A 234 -7.33 -11.08 -0.81
C ASP A 234 -6.44 -10.00 -1.41
N ALA A 235 -5.55 -9.42 -0.60
CA ALA A 235 -4.57 -8.44 -1.03
C ALA A 235 -3.28 -8.57 -0.24
N THR A 236 -2.15 -8.23 -0.85
CA THR A 236 -0.91 -7.97 -0.12
C THR A 236 -1.00 -6.62 0.62
N SER A 237 0.03 -6.34 1.39
CA SER A 237 0.32 -5.07 2.05
C SER A 237 1.83 -5.10 2.26
N MET A 238 2.54 -4.43 1.36
CA MET A 238 3.99 -4.58 1.19
C MET A 238 4.72 -3.33 1.64
N GLN A 239 5.64 -3.50 2.59
CA GLN A 239 6.64 -2.52 2.94
C GLN A 239 7.94 -2.80 2.19
N ILE A 240 8.37 -1.83 1.38
CA ILE A 240 9.53 -1.95 0.51
C ILE A 240 10.49 -0.79 0.79
N HIS A 241 11.79 -1.13 0.89
CA HIS A 241 12.87 -0.15 1.02
C HIS A 241 13.81 -0.26 -0.18
N GLY A 242 13.52 0.51 -1.23
CA GLY A 242 14.23 0.43 -2.50
C GLY A 242 15.51 1.23 -2.56
N GLY A 243 16.55 0.84 -1.83
CA GLY A 243 17.92 1.36 -2.03
C GLY A 243 18.17 2.77 -1.54
N GLU A 244 17.29 3.36 -0.71
CA GLU A 244 17.41 4.77 -0.28
C GLU A 244 18.44 4.98 0.84
N SER A 245 18.79 6.24 1.12
CA SER A 245 19.54 6.63 2.31
C SER A 245 18.91 6.06 3.60
N GLY A 246 19.76 5.58 4.51
CA GLY A 246 19.28 4.92 5.74
C GLY A 246 19.00 3.42 5.57
N THR A 247 19.01 2.89 4.34
CA THR A 247 18.82 1.46 4.07
C THR A 247 20.12 0.64 4.05
N SER A 248 21.24 1.20 4.54
CA SER A 248 22.54 0.50 4.52
C SER A 248 22.65 -0.72 5.46
N SER A 249 21.70 -0.88 6.39
CA SER A 249 21.56 -2.09 7.23
C SER A 249 20.81 -3.24 6.53
N PHE A 250 20.22 -2.98 5.37
CA PHE A 250 19.40 -3.92 4.61
C PHE A 250 20.28 -4.61 3.57
N THR A 251 20.17 -5.93 3.48
CA THR A 251 21.14 -6.76 2.73
C THR A 251 20.89 -6.79 1.23
N ASP A 252 19.71 -6.37 0.80
CA ASP A 252 19.30 -6.28 -0.60
C ASP A 252 18.19 -5.24 -0.70
N PRO A 253 18.55 -3.96 -0.86
CA PRO A 253 17.54 -2.94 -1.04
C PRO A 253 17.20 -2.95 -2.54
N GLY A 254 16.47 -3.99 -2.96
CA GLY A 254 16.10 -4.21 -4.36
C GLY A 254 15.18 -3.11 -4.89
N ASP A 255 15.07 -3.02 -6.21
CA ASP A 255 14.19 -2.04 -6.85
C ASP A 255 12.70 -2.37 -6.56
N TYR A 256 11.83 -1.37 -6.54
CA TYR A 256 10.42 -1.57 -6.22
C TYR A 256 9.75 -2.49 -7.24
N SER A 257 10.12 -2.36 -8.52
CA SER A 257 9.62 -3.19 -9.61
C SER A 257 9.91 -4.66 -9.38
N TYR A 258 11.17 -5.01 -9.09
CA TYR A 258 11.58 -6.39 -8.77
C TYR A 258 10.64 -7.06 -7.77
N TYR A 259 10.37 -6.43 -6.62
CA TYR A 259 9.53 -7.03 -5.59
C TYR A 259 8.08 -7.20 -6.03
N VAL A 260 7.52 -6.21 -6.73
CA VAL A 260 6.15 -6.25 -7.23
C VAL A 260 6.00 -7.32 -8.30
N GLU A 261 6.93 -7.42 -9.25
CA GLU A 261 6.93 -8.45 -10.29
C GLU A 261 7.13 -9.85 -9.73
N GLN A 262 8.03 -10.04 -8.76
CA GLN A 262 8.20 -11.35 -8.10
C GLN A 262 6.88 -11.79 -7.45
N MET A 263 6.18 -10.89 -6.75
CA MET A 263 4.88 -11.21 -6.15
C MET A 263 3.79 -11.41 -7.21
N GLY A 264 3.79 -10.62 -8.28
CA GLY A 264 2.91 -10.82 -9.43
C GLY A 264 3.10 -12.19 -10.09
N GLY A 265 4.34 -12.61 -10.31
CA GLY A 265 4.66 -13.95 -10.80
C GLY A 265 4.18 -15.05 -9.85
N ASN A 266 4.24 -14.83 -8.54
CA ASN A 266 3.79 -15.79 -7.54
C ASN A 266 2.25 -15.93 -7.47
N PHE A 267 1.50 -14.83 -7.63
CA PHE A 267 0.03 -14.84 -7.51
C PHE A 267 -0.72 -14.95 -8.84
N PHE A 268 -0.16 -14.46 -9.95
CA PHE A 268 -0.83 -14.36 -11.25
C PHE A 268 -0.28 -15.30 -12.33
N SER A 269 0.88 -15.94 -12.14
CA SER A 269 1.42 -16.78 -13.22
C SER A 269 0.50 -17.97 -13.54
N CYS A 270 -0.09 -17.94 -14.73
CA CYS A 270 -0.46 -19.14 -15.44
C CYS A 270 0.83 -19.72 -16.04
N ASP A 271 1.33 -20.85 -15.53
CA ASP A 271 2.47 -21.45 -16.19
C ASP A 271 2.07 -21.88 -17.63
N ALA A 272 2.94 -21.58 -18.60
CA ALA A 272 2.81 -22.00 -19.99
C ALA A 272 3.10 -23.51 -20.19
N ASN A 273 3.21 -24.29 -19.11
CA ASN A 273 3.58 -25.71 -19.11
C ASN A 273 2.47 -26.63 -18.59
N GLY A 274 1.25 -26.12 -18.38
CA GLY A 274 0.12 -26.92 -17.92
C GLY A 274 0.30 -27.45 -16.50
N GLY A 275 1.12 -26.80 -15.67
CA GLY A 275 0.95 -26.81 -14.23
C GLY A 275 -0.43 -26.22 -13.93
N THR A 276 -1.18 -26.92 -13.09
CA THR A 276 -2.34 -26.31 -12.44
C THR A 276 -1.84 -24.99 -11.85
N PRO A 277 -2.56 -23.85 -12.03
CA PRO A 277 -2.25 -22.61 -11.32
C PRO A 277 -1.97 -22.93 -9.85
N GLY A 278 -1.14 -22.11 -9.19
CA GLY A 278 -1.08 -22.09 -7.72
C GLY A 278 -2.49 -22.33 -7.17
N SER A 279 -2.64 -23.29 -6.26
CA SER A 279 -3.92 -23.97 -6.07
C SER A 279 -5.10 -23.02 -5.79
N SER A 280 -4.86 -21.78 -5.40
CA SER A 280 -5.89 -20.75 -5.40
C SER A 280 -6.26 -20.29 -6.83
N SER A 281 -7.45 -20.66 -7.28
CA SER A 281 -8.19 -20.01 -8.37
C SER A 281 -8.60 -18.54 -8.03
N ARG A 282 -7.80 -17.81 -7.26
CA ARG A 282 -8.18 -16.57 -6.58
C ARG A 282 -7.20 -15.46 -6.94
N LEU A 283 -7.78 -14.33 -7.34
CA LEU A 283 -7.06 -13.08 -7.58
C LEU A 283 -6.63 -12.49 -6.23
N VAL A 284 -5.33 -12.23 -6.06
CA VAL A 284 -4.79 -11.49 -4.90
C VAL A 284 -4.33 -10.13 -5.41
N LEU A 285 -4.85 -9.04 -4.86
CA LEU A 285 -4.41 -7.70 -5.24
C LEU A 285 -3.02 -7.41 -4.68
N LEU A 286 -2.18 -6.76 -5.48
CA LEU A 286 -0.84 -6.37 -5.04
C LEU A 286 -0.88 -4.92 -4.55
N ASP A 287 -0.83 -4.73 -3.23
CA ASP A 287 -0.83 -3.40 -2.62
C ASP A 287 0.54 -3.12 -1.99
N VAL A 288 1.13 -1.98 -2.35
CA VAL A 288 2.32 -1.43 -1.69
C VAL A 288 1.86 -0.27 -0.81
N ASP A 289 1.93 -0.44 0.50
CA ASP A 289 1.41 0.55 1.46
C ASP A 289 2.48 1.22 2.32
N GLU A 290 3.75 0.80 2.19
CA GLU A 290 4.85 1.52 2.80
C GLU A 290 6.13 1.52 1.95
N GLN A 291 6.62 2.72 1.62
CA GLN A 291 7.78 2.90 0.74
C GLN A 291 8.86 3.74 1.41
N GLY A 292 10.09 3.24 1.41
CA GLY A 292 11.25 3.85 2.05
C GLY A 292 11.28 3.63 3.55
N ALA A 293 12.37 4.02 4.18
CA ALA A 293 12.56 3.91 5.63
C ALA A 293 11.92 5.11 6.36
N PRO A 294 11.89 5.14 7.71
CA PRO A 294 11.28 6.25 8.47
C PRO A 294 11.82 7.65 8.13
N GLY A 295 13.07 7.73 7.66
CA GLY A 295 13.69 8.98 7.21
C GLY A 295 13.52 9.30 5.73
N THR A 296 13.09 8.33 4.91
CA THR A 296 12.97 8.48 3.44
C THR A 296 11.56 8.31 2.93
N GLY A 297 10.57 8.01 3.79
CA GLY A 297 9.12 8.12 3.51
C GLY A 297 8.76 9.46 2.84
N TYR A 298 7.62 9.57 2.16
CA TYR A 298 7.31 10.79 1.39
C TYR A 298 7.24 12.07 2.28
N ALA A 299 8.17 12.99 2.02
CA ALA A 299 8.28 14.28 2.69
C ALA A 299 7.63 15.38 1.86
N SER A 300 7.20 16.46 2.52
CA SER A 300 6.90 17.71 1.83
C SER A 300 8.09 18.19 1.00
N ASP A 301 7.85 18.64 -0.23
CA ASP A 301 8.92 19.12 -1.11
C ASP A 301 9.62 20.38 -0.56
N ASP A 302 8.88 21.22 0.16
CA ASP A 302 9.42 22.39 0.87
C ASP A 302 10.34 22.01 2.06
N TYR A 303 10.41 20.73 2.44
CA TYR A 303 11.21 20.31 3.59
C TYR A 303 12.70 20.24 3.21
N THR A 304 13.39 21.37 3.29
CA THR A 304 14.76 21.55 2.79
C THR A 304 15.83 20.60 3.35
N THR A 305 15.59 19.94 4.49
CA THR A 305 16.56 18.98 5.08
C THR A 305 16.13 17.52 4.96
N ALA A 306 15.00 17.22 4.31
CA ALA A 306 14.67 15.85 3.95
C ALA A 306 15.68 15.30 2.94
N TYR A 307 15.82 13.98 2.92
CA TYR A 307 16.57 13.31 1.85
C TYR A 307 15.94 13.63 0.50
N SER A 308 16.76 13.74 -0.55
CA SER A 308 16.26 13.95 -1.91
C SER A 308 15.37 12.80 -2.39
N GLU A 309 15.60 11.59 -1.88
CA GLU A 309 14.83 10.38 -2.20
C GLU A 309 13.40 10.42 -1.63
N ALA A 310 13.14 11.31 -0.66
CA ALA A 310 11.83 11.49 -0.03
C ALA A 310 10.95 12.50 -0.77
N LYS A 311 11.41 13.09 -1.86
CA LYS A 311 10.74 14.16 -2.61
C LYS A 311 9.86 13.62 -3.72
N SER A 312 8.87 14.40 -4.15
CA SER A 312 7.90 13.99 -5.17
C SER A 312 8.57 13.46 -6.45
N ASP A 313 9.54 14.18 -7.02
CA ASP A 313 10.26 13.76 -8.24
C ASP A 313 10.95 12.40 -8.08
N ALA A 314 11.61 12.19 -6.93
CA ALA A 314 12.28 10.92 -6.66
C ALA A 314 11.28 9.79 -6.38
N ARG A 315 10.16 10.07 -5.71
CA ARG A 315 9.11 9.08 -5.42
C ARG A 315 8.32 8.71 -6.66
N ARG A 316 8.05 9.66 -7.55
CA ARG A 316 7.52 9.39 -8.89
C ARG A 316 8.44 8.42 -9.65
N LYS A 317 9.74 8.75 -9.70
CA LYS A 317 10.71 8.03 -10.55
C LYS A 317 11.14 6.66 -10.07
N ARG A 318 11.21 6.47 -8.74
CA ARG A 318 11.69 5.25 -8.09
C ARG A 318 10.55 4.32 -7.64
N VAL A 319 9.35 4.85 -7.44
CA VAL A 319 8.32 4.14 -6.70
C VAL A 319 7.03 4.08 -7.50
N LEU A 320 6.44 5.23 -7.85
CA LEU A 320 5.10 5.25 -8.43
C LEU A 320 5.02 4.41 -9.71
N PHE A 321 5.91 4.65 -10.66
CA PHE A 321 5.85 3.97 -11.94
C PHE A 321 6.36 2.54 -11.88
N ASP A 322 7.45 2.25 -11.15
CA ASP A 322 7.89 0.88 -10.86
C ASP A 322 6.72 0.05 -10.29
N VAL A 323 6.04 0.56 -9.26
CA VAL A 323 4.93 -0.17 -8.62
C VAL A 323 3.77 -0.38 -9.60
N LEU A 324 3.33 0.67 -10.31
CA LEU A 324 2.17 0.56 -11.21
C LEU A 324 2.46 -0.26 -12.47
N PHE A 325 3.66 -0.15 -13.06
CA PHE A 325 4.02 -0.83 -14.31
C PHE A 325 4.51 -2.27 -14.09
N SER A 326 4.89 -2.63 -12.87
CA SER A 326 5.09 -4.02 -12.45
C SER A 326 3.80 -4.75 -12.07
N GLY A 327 2.63 -4.10 -12.21
CA GLY A 327 1.32 -4.73 -12.04
C GLY A 327 0.70 -4.61 -10.64
N ALA A 328 1.15 -3.68 -9.81
CA ALA A 328 0.47 -3.39 -8.56
C ALA A 328 -0.97 -2.88 -8.78
N SER A 329 -1.87 -3.27 -7.89
CA SER A 329 -3.27 -2.84 -7.90
C SER A 329 -3.46 -1.43 -7.34
N GLY A 330 -2.50 -0.93 -6.56
CA GLY A 330 -2.49 0.41 -6.01
C GLY A 330 -1.28 0.70 -5.14
N ILE A 331 -1.21 1.95 -4.66
CA ILE A 331 -0.16 2.44 -3.76
C ILE A 331 -0.77 3.31 -2.66
N GLU A 332 -0.39 3.06 -1.41
CA GLU A 332 -0.65 3.96 -0.28
C GLU A 332 0.65 4.62 0.15
N TRP A 333 0.71 5.96 0.20
CA TRP A 333 1.96 6.68 0.45
C TRP A 333 2.28 6.79 1.94
N TYR A 334 3.37 6.15 2.36
CA TYR A 334 3.94 6.34 3.71
C TYR A 334 4.66 7.68 3.83
N CYS A 335 4.34 8.44 4.89
CA CYS A 335 4.80 9.82 5.06
C CYS A 335 6.08 10.00 5.90
N GLY A 336 6.75 8.94 6.36
CA GLY A 336 7.97 9.01 7.20
C GLY A 336 7.74 9.67 8.57
N TYR A 337 8.69 9.66 9.51
CA TYR A 337 8.42 10.16 10.87
C TYR A 337 8.38 11.70 10.99
N TYR A 338 9.14 12.41 10.16
CA TYR A 338 9.32 13.88 10.09
C TYR A 338 8.81 14.73 11.28
N ALA A 339 9.44 14.53 12.44
CA ALA A 339 9.22 15.32 13.64
C ALA A 339 10.57 15.71 14.29
N ASN A 340 10.59 16.80 15.05
CA ASN A 340 11.73 17.16 15.90
C ASN A 340 11.28 17.59 17.31
N SER A 341 12.22 17.96 18.17
CA SER A 341 11.95 18.35 19.57
C SER A 341 11.02 19.56 19.75
N SER A 342 10.64 20.25 18.66
CA SER A 342 9.73 21.38 18.65
C SER A 342 8.36 21.08 17.99
N GLY A 343 8.11 19.84 17.54
CA GLY A 343 6.86 19.42 16.90
C GLY A 343 7.02 18.92 15.45
N PRO A 344 5.90 18.80 14.70
CA PRO A 344 5.93 18.37 13.30
C PRO A 344 6.75 19.35 12.45
N VAL A 345 7.53 18.80 11.51
CA VAL A 345 8.31 19.60 10.57
C VAL A 345 7.60 19.61 9.23
N ASN A 346 7.28 20.82 8.74
CA ASN A 346 6.72 21.06 7.41
C ASN A 346 5.53 20.16 7.04
N GLY A 347 4.47 20.23 7.86
CA GLY A 347 3.28 19.41 7.73
C GLY A 347 3.30 18.13 8.57
N GLY A 348 4.48 17.68 9.03
CA GLY A 348 4.64 16.48 9.86
C GLY A 348 4.79 15.21 9.05
N GLY A 349 4.82 14.06 9.72
CA GLY A 349 4.92 12.72 9.13
C GLY A 349 3.97 11.74 9.83
N ASP A 350 4.19 10.45 9.68
CA ASP A 350 3.46 9.31 10.27
C ASP A 350 2.81 9.60 11.64
N LEU A 351 3.56 10.12 12.61
CA LEU A 351 3.06 10.40 13.97
C LEU A 351 2.46 11.81 14.20
N ALA A 352 2.62 12.73 13.25
CA ALA A 352 2.32 14.15 13.46
C ALA A 352 1.81 14.89 12.22
N LEU A 353 1.28 14.16 11.23
CA LEU A 353 0.78 14.71 9.97
C LEU A 353 -0.53 15.45 10.20
N GLU A 354 -0.46 16.78 10.13
CA GLU A 354 -1.61 17.67 10.38
C GLU A 354 -1.98 18.50 9.13
N ASP A 355 -1.12 18.51 8.11
CA ASP A 355 -1.34 19.28 6.89
C ASP A 355 -1.04 18.45 5.63
N PHE A 356 -2.09 17.88 5.04
CA PHE A 356 -2.00 17.08 3.82
C PHE A 356 -1.72 17.92 2.56
N ASP A 357 -1.92 19.25 2.57
CA ASP A 357 -1.56 20.10 1.40
C ASP A 357 -0.08 19.93 1.03
N THR A 358 0.74 19.65 2.03
CA THR A 358 2.17 19.39 1.85
C THR A 358 2.51 18.15 1.01
N ARG A 359 1.51 17.32 0.65
CA ARG A 359 1.61 16.07 -0.14
C ARG A 359 0.97 16.21 -1.53
N ALA A 360 0.46 17.39 -1.87
CA ALA A 360 -0.37 17.60 -3.06
C ALA A 360 0.31 17.17 -4.36
N ASP A 361 1.60 17.47 -4.53
CA ASP A 361 2.31 17.25 -5.80
C ASP A 361 2.39 15.77 -6.18
N LEU A 362 2.75 14.90 -5.22
CA LEU A 362 2.82 13.46 -5.46
C LEU A 362 1.43 12.84 -5.61
N LEU A 363 0.43 13.32 -4.86
CA LEU A 363 -0.95 12.85 -5.01
C LEU A 363 -1.52 13.21 -6.38
N ALA A 364 -1.28 14.41 -6.88
CA ALA A 364 -1.69 14.83 -8.22
C ALA A 364 -1.03 14.00 -9.31
N THR A 365 0.27 13.71 -9.17
CA THR A 365 1.00 12.81 -10.07
C THR A 365 0.42 11.39 -10.03
N THR A 366 0.11 10.88 -8.84
CA THR A 366 -0.46 9.53 -8.63
C THR A 366 -1.84 9.42 -9.29
N GLU A 367 -2.71 10.41 -9.08
CA GLU A 367 -4.03 10.49 -9.70
C GLU A 367 -3.90 10.51 -11.24
N ALA A 368 -3.04 11.37 -11.78
CA ALA A 368 -2.81 11.45 -13.22
C ALA A 368 -2.35 10.11 -13.81
N ALA A 369 -1.41 9.42 -13.16
CA ALA A 369 -0.91 8.13 -13.60
C ALA A 369 -2.00 7.04 -13.59
N ILE A 370 -2.78 6.95 -12.52
CA ILE A 370 -3.87 5.96 -12.40
C ILE A 370 -4.99 6.23 -13.43
N ASP A 371 -5.39 7.49 -13.59
CA ASP A 371 -6.39 7.89 -14.60
C ASP A 371 -5.88 7.57 -16.00
N PHE A 372 -4.62 7.87 -16.30
CA PHE A 372 -3.99 7.56 -17.57
C PHE A 372 -4.00 6.06 -17.87
N LEU A 373 -3.57 5.22 -16.93
CA LEU A 373 -3.56 3.77 -17.08
C LEU A 373 -4.98 3.26 -17.37
N THR A 374 -5.94 3.68 -16.54
CA THR A 374 -7.34 3.26 -16.64
C THR A 374 -7.96 3.68 -17.98
N ASP A 375 -7.82 4.94 -18.37
CA ASP A 375 -8.39 5.47 -19.62
C ASP A 375 -7.71 4.87 -20.86
N THR A 376 -6.40 4.65 -20.80
CA THR A 376 -5.64 4.09 -21.92
C THR A 376 -6.01 2.64 -22.16
N ILE A 377 -6.09 1.83 -21.10
CA ILE A 377 -6.44 0.41 -21.16
C ILE A 377 -7.86 0.23 -21.67
N HIS A 378 -8.84 0.93 -21.07
CA HIS A 378 -10.22 0.87 -21.53
C HIS A 378 -10.38 1.42 -22.95
N GLY A 379 -9.67 2.50 -23.27
CA GLY A 379 -9.67 3.11 -24.61
C GLY A 379 -9.11 2.18 -25.69
N ALA A 380 -8.16 1.32 -25.34
CA ALA A 380 -7.58 0.28 -26.19
C ALA A 380 -8.46 -0.98 -26.32
N GLY A 381 -9.52 -1.09 -25.51
CA GLY A 381 -10.42 -2.24 -25.48
C GLY A 381 -10.05 -3.32 -24.47
N GLY A 382 -9.08 -3.07 -23.59
CA GLY A 382 -8.84 -3.86 -22.39
C GLY A 382 -10.01 -3.70 -21.41
N ARG A 383 -10.25 -4.72 -20.59
CA ARG A 383 -11.37 -4.71 -19.65
C ARG A 383 -10.94 -4.50 -18.21
N ASP A 384 -9.93 -5.26 -17.79
CA ASP A 384 -9.48 -5.29 -16.41
C ASP A 384 -7.95 -5.21 -16.37
N LEU A 385 -7.41 -4.48 -15.39
CA LEU A 385 -5.96 -4.35 -15.18
C LEU A 385 -5.30 -5.73 -15.04
N PHE A 386 -5.98 -6.70 -14.41
CA PHE A 386 -5.45 -8.04 -14.17
C PHE A 386 -5.23 -8.90 -15.43
N GLU A 387 -5.65 -8.43 -16.62
CA GLU A 387 -5.34 -9.09 -17.90
C GLU A 387 -3.99 -8.63 -18.49
N PHE A 388 -3.33 -7.68 -17.84
CA PHE A 388 -2.03 -7.15 -18.23
C PHE A 388 -0.92 -7.79 -17.39
N GLU A 389 0.24 -7.94 -18.02
CA GLU A 389 1.44 -8.55 -17.45
C GLU A 389 2.59 -7.55 -17.50
N ALA A 390 3.50 -7.65 -16.53
CA ALA A 390 4.76 -6.92 -16.53
C ALA A 390 5.84 -7.73 -17.28
N ASP A 391 6.62 -7.10 -18.17
CA ASP A 391 7.71 -7.75 -18.91
C ASP A 391 8.71 -6.74 -19.48
N ASP A 392 9.66 -6.32 -18.63
CA ASP A 392 10.68 -5.33 -18.98
C ASP A 392 11.64 -5.81 -20.10
N ASP A 393 11.80 -7.13 -20.26
CA ASP A 393 12.64 -7.72 -21.31
C ASP A 393 12.10 -7.43 -22.73
N LEU A 394 10.87 -6.91 -22.86
CA LEU A 394 10.33 -6.40 -24.11
C LEU A 394 11.07 -5.16 -24.61
N VAL A 395 11.77 -4.43 -23.75
CA VAL A 395 12.61 -3.30 -24.13
C VAL A 395 14.08 -3.70 -24.08
N SER A 396 14.81 -3.39 -25.15
CA SER A 396 16.24 -3.69 -25.27
C SER A 396 17.02 -2.48 -25.74
N ASN A 397 18.32 -2.43 -25.47
CA ASN A 397 19.21 -1.32 -25.85
C ASN A 397 18.77 0.06 -25.31
N GLU A 398 18.00 0.07 -24.24
CA GLU A 398 17.53 1.28 -23.58
C GLU A 398 18.63 1.98 -22.75
N TYR A 399 18.28 3.17 -22.28
CA TYR A 399 19.06 3.86 -21.27
C TYR A 399 18.67 3.37 -19.88
N VAL A 400 19.62 2.77 -19.17
CA VAL A 400 19.46 2.38 -17.76
C VAL A 400 20.02 3.49 -16.87
N HIS A 401 19.15 4.14 -16.08
CA HIS A 401 19.55 5.15 -15.12
C HIS A 401 20.21 4.50 -13.91
N SER A 402 21.28 5.10 -13.38
CA SER A 402 22.06 4.48 -12.29
C SER A 402 21.36 4.40 -10.94
N ILE A 403 20.18 5.03 -10.82
CA ILE A 403 19.40 5.14 -9.57
C ILE A 403 17.97 4.62 -9.77
N TYR A 404 17.41 4.71 -10.97
CA TYR A 404 15.99 4.48 -11.23
C TYR A 404 15.77 3.31 -12.18
N GLY A 405 16.80 2.50 -12.45
CA GLY A 405 16.64 1.34 -13.31
C GLY A 405 16.44 1.64 -14.80
N GLY A 406 15.91 0.63 -15.49
CA GLY A 406 15.57 0.63 -16.91
C GLY A 406 14.11 1.02 -17.15
N ALA A 407 13.57 0.71 -18.32
CA ALA A 407 12.15 0.89 -18.58
C ALA A 407 11.32 -0.21 -17.92
N GLU A 408 10.15 0.20 -17.45
CA GLU A 408 9.16 -0.67 -16.82
C GLU A 408 8.00 -0.88 -17.82
N VAL A 409 7.63 -2.12 -18.10
CA VAL A 409 6.66 -2.45 -19.16
C VAL A 409 5.45 -3.16 -18.60
N TYR A 410 4.26 -2.58 -18.82
CA TYR A 410 2.98 -3.21 -18.51
C TYR A 410 2.14 -3.35 -19.77
N PHE A 411 1.76 -4.57 -20.14
CA PHE A 411 1.14 -4.80 -21.44
C PHE A 411 0.11 -5.92 -21.45
N GLN A 412 -0.79 -5.83 -22.43
CA GLN A 412 -1.61 -6.94 -22.89
C GLN A 412 -1.45 -7.00 -24.41
N SER A 413 -0.92 -8.12 -24.90
CA SER A 413 -0.67 -8.32 -26.34
C SER A 413 -1.93 -8.02 -27.15
N GLN A 414 -1.76 -7.28 -28.25
CA GLN A 414 -2.83 -6.83 -29.15
C GLN A 414 -3.86 -5.85 -28.55
N VAL A 415 -3.72 -5.45 -27.29
CA VAL A 415 -4.53 -4.39 -26.67
C VAL A 415 -3.72 -3.10 -26.58
N CYS A 416 -2.71 -3.06 -25.70
CA CYS A 416 -1.73 -2.00 -25.66
C CYS A 416 -0.47 -2.41 -24.91
N TYR A 417 0.62 -1.70 -25.19
CA TYR A 417 1.87 -1.76 -24.43
C TYR A 417 2.09 -0.40 -23.78
N LEU A 418 2.27 -0.39 -22.46
CA LEU A 418 2.55 0.79 -21.67
C LEU A 418 3.98 0.66 -21.17
N VAL A 419 4.80 1.67 -21.45
CA VAL A 419 6.22 1.66 -21.07
C VAL A 419 6.55 2.94 -20.34
N TYR A 420 7.05 2.84 -19.12
CA TYR A 420 7.62 3.95 -18.40
C TYR A 420 9.14 3.98 -18.58
N TYR A 421 9.68 5.16 -18.86
CA TYR A 421 11.11 5.39 -19.01
C TYR A 421 11.57 6.39 -17.94
N PRO A 422 12.37 5.99 -16.94
CA PRO A 422 12.82 6.86 -15.85
C PRO A 422 13.89 7.89 -16.26
N GLY A 423 14.34 7.83 -17.51
CA GLY A 423 15.24 8.82 -18.09
C GLY A 423 15.46 8.57 -19.59
N MET A 424 15.76 9.64 -20.33
CA MET A 424 16.10 9.57 -21.76
C MET A 424 17.58 9.86 -21.99
N GLY A 425 18.41 8.81 -22.04
CA GLY A 425 19.82 8.93 -22.36
C GLY A 425 20.08 9.37 -23.81
N THR A 426 21.35 9.61 -24.17
CA THR A 426 21.73 9.98 -25.55
C THR A 426 21.43 8.89 -26.59
N GLY A 427 21.13 7.67 -26.15
CA GLY A 427 20.76 6.53 -27.00
C GLY A 427 19.27 6.48 -27.39
N GLY A 428 18.43 7.31 -26.77
CA GLY A 428 16.97 7.23 -26.94
C GLY A 428 16.33 6.12 -26.08
N PRO A 429 15.07 5.74 -26.36
CA PRO A 429 14.29 4.82 -25.55
C PRO A 429 14.63 3.34 -25.76
N GLY A 430 15.57 3.02 -26.66
CA GLY A 430 15.86 1.64 -27.05
C GLY A 430 14.89 1.08 -28.08
N ASP A 431 14.84 -0.24 -28.15
CA ASP A 431 14.04 -1.03 -29.08
C ASP A 431 12.97 -1.81 -28.31
N ILE A 432 11.70 -1.71 -28.72
CA ILE A 432 10.57 -2.41 -28.12
C ILE A 432 10.10 -3.57 -28.99
N ALA A 433 9.92 -4.75 -28.41
CA ALA A 433 9.29 -5.91 -29.01
C ALA A 433 7.77 -5.85 -28.84
N ILE A 434 7.04 -5.90 -29.96
CA ILE A 434 5.58 -5.78 -29.99
C ILE A 434 5.00 -6.95 -30.80
N ASP A 435 4.01 -7.64 -30.26
CA ASP A 435 3.25 -8.66 -30.99
C ASP A 435 1.94 -8.10 -31.56
N HIS A 436 1.86 -8.03 -32.89
CA HIS A 436 0.66 -7.63 -33.63
C HIS A 436 -0.37 -8.76 -33.75
N GLY A 437 -0.04 -9.98 -33.33
CA GLY A 437 -0.89 -11.15 -33.49
C GLY A 437 -1.04 -11.60 -34.95
N GLY A 438 -2.13 -12.33 -35.24
CA GLY A 438 -2.33 -12.97 -36.55
C GLY A 438 -2.85 -12.06 -37.66
N THR A 439 -3.22 -10.82 -37.35
CA THR A 439 -3.84 -9.86 -38.29
C THR A 439 -3.03 -8.58 -38.37
N SER A 440 -3.00 -7.97 -39.56
CA SER A 440 -2.23 -6.75 -39.74
C SER A 440 -2.92 -5.57 -39.05
N THR A 441 -2.24 -4.96 -38.07
CA THR A 441 -2.72 -3.83 -37.27
C THR A 441 -1.71 -2.69 -37.30
N ILE A 442 -2.19 -1.46 -37.19
CA ILE A 442 -1.32 -0.29 -37.11
C ILE A 442 -0.94 -0.07 -35.64
N ALA A 443 0.35 -0.11 -35.31
CA ALA A 443 0.84 0.28 -33.99
C ALA A 443 1.27 1.76 -34.00
N THR A 444 0.75 2.54 -33.07
CA THR A 444 1.13 3.95 -32.88
C THR A 444 1.58 4.16 -31.44
N ALA A 445 2.78 4.70 -31.28
CA ALA A 445 3.31 5.14 -30.00
C ALA A 445 2.84 6.56 -29.69
N TYR A 446 2.33 6.76 -28.49
CA TYR A 446 1.93 8.05 -27.92
C TYR A 446 2.79 8.32 -26.69
N TRP A 447 3.42 9.49 -26.65
CA TRP A 447 4.33 9.90 -25.59
C TRP A 447 3.66 10.91 -24.66
N TYR A 448 3.88 10.73 -23.36
CA TYR A 448 3.34 11.55 -22.29
C TYR A 448 4.44 11.92 -21.31
N ASP A 449 4.41 13.15 -20.79
CA ASP A 449 5.27 13.59 -19.70
C ASP A 449 4.90 12.84 -18.43
N ALA A 450 5.88 12.23 -17.76
CA ALA A 450 5.63 11.39 -16.59
C ALA A 450 5.09 12.17 -15.38
N GLU A 451 5.33 13.49 -15.29
CA GLU A 451 4.93 14.32 -14.15
C GLU A 451 3.42 14.54 -14.07
N ASP A 452 2.75 14.68 -15.22
CA ASP A 452 1.33 15.05 -15.28
C ASP A 452 0.51 14.30 -16.34
N MET A 453 1.12 13.29 -16.99
CA MET A 453 0.55 12.53 -18.10
C MET A 453 0.09 13.41 -19.27
N THR A 454 0.66 14.59 -19.45
CA THR A 454 0.32 15.44 -20.60
C THR A 454 0.91 14.89 -21.90
N TYR A 455 0.08 14.86 -22.94
CA TYR A 455 0.49 14.40 -24.26
C TYR A 455 1.62 15.28 -24.84
N VAL A 456 2.69 14.64 -25.31
CA VAL A 456 3.87 15.28 -25.90
C VAL A 456 3.91 15.10 -27.41
N SER A 457 3.88 13.85 -27.88
CA SER A 457 4.03 13.51 -29.30
C SER A 457 3.48 12.12 -29.62
N SER A 458 3.42 11.78 -30.92
CA SER A 458 3.06 10.44 -31.36
C SER A 458 3.77 10.10 -32.66
N GLU A 459 4.04 8.82 -32.88
CA GLU A 459 4.55 8.29 -34.15
C GLU A 459 3.92 6.94 -34.49
N THR A 460 3.73 6.68 -35.78
CA THR A 460 3.33 5.35 -36.24
C THR A 460 4.57 4.47 -36.34
N LEU A 461 4.61 3.40 -35.56
CA LEU A 461 5.72 2.44 -35.54
C LEU A 461 5.71 1.56 -36.81
N GLY A 462 4.53 1.03 -37.15
CA GLY A 462 4.40 0.08 -38.26
C GLY A 462 2.98 -0.38 -38.54
N THR A 463 2.86 -1.23 -39.54
CA THR A 463 1.61 -1.92 -39.91
C THR A 463 1.97 -3.35 -40.31
N ASP A 464 1.96 -4.24 -39.32
CA ASP A 464 2.65 -5.51 -39.40
C ASP A 464 1.80 -6.64 -38.79
N THR A 465 2.32 -7.87 -38.86
CA THR A 465 1.74 -9.08 -38.27
C THR A 465 2.80 -9.80 -37.44
N GLY A 466 2.38 -10.51 -36.40
CA GLY A 466 3.26 -11.23 -35.48
C GLY A 466 4.18 -10.30 -34.69
N SER A 467 5.19 -10.90 -34.06
CA SER A 467 6.19 -10.16 -33.29
C SER A 467 7.14 -9.36 -34.19
N GLN A 468 7.27 -8.07 -33.91
CA GLN A 468 8.17 -7.13 -34.55
C GLN A 468 8.96 -6.36 -33.50
N THR A 469 10.09 -5.79 -33.89
CA THR A 469 10.89 -4.90 -33.05
C THR A 469 10.91 -3.53 -33.69
N TYR A 470 10.62 -2.51 -32.90
CA TYR A 470 10.61 -1.11 -33.32
C TYR A 470 11.58 -0.28 -32.48
N SER A 471 12.11 0.79 -33.06
CA SER A 471 12.97 1.76 -32.36
C SER A 471 12.22 3.10 -32.28
N PRO A 472 11.42 3.35 -31.22
CA PRO A 472 10.70 4.60 -31.07
C PRO A 472 11.64 5.81 -31.02
N THR A 473 11.16 6.95 -31.50
CA THR A 473 11.85 8.23 -31.43
C THR A 473 11.52 8.91 -30.10
N ALA A 474 12.54 9.21 -29.30
CA ALA A 474 12.38 9.99 -28.08
C ALA A 474 11.65 11.33 -28.34
N PRO A 475 10.86 11.83 -27.37
CA PRO A 475 10.31 13.17 -27.43
C PRO A 475 11.36 14.26 -27.70
N SER A 476 11.00 15.27 -28.48
CA SER A 476 11.95 16.29 -28.93
C SER A 476 12.47 17.13 -27.76
N GLY A 477 13.79 17.14 -27.58
CA GLY A 477 14.43 17.91 -26.51
C GLY A 477 14.57 17.17 -25.18
N ALA A 478 14.13 15.90 -25.11
CA ALA A 478 14.32 15.04 -23.95
C ALA A 478 15.79 14.96 -23.53
N THR A 479 16.02 14.98 -22.22
CA THR A 479 17.31 14.85 -21.57
C THR A 479 17.32 13.63 -20.65
N SER A 480 18.49 13.29 -20.11
CA SER A 480 18.63 12.16 -19.18
C SER A 480 17.94 12.39 -17.83
N ALA A 481 17.43 13.59 -17.56
CA ALA A 481 16.70 13.91 -16.34
C ALA A 481 15.17 13.83 -16.52
N ASP A 482 14.71 13.82 -17.76
CA ASP A 482 13.28 13.80 -18.10
C ASP A 482 12.81 12.34 -18.23
N ASP A 483 11.70 12.04 -17.56
CA ASP A 483 11.00 10.76 -17.57
C ASP A 483 9.71 10.83 -18.39
N PHE A 484 9.36 9.74 -19.05
CA PHE A 484 8.20 9.69 -19.96
C PHE A 484 7.46 8.38 -19.84
N VAL A 485 6.17 8.42 -20.15
CA VAL A 485 5.37 7.23 -20.43
C VAL A 485 5.05 7.16 -21.91
N MET A 486 5.23 5.99 -22.51
CA MET A 486 4.84 5.67 -23.87
C MET A 486 3.69 4.65 -23.86
N ALA A 487 2.59 4.97 -24.54
CA ALA A 487 1.53 4.01 -24.83
C ALA A 487 1.53 3.63 -26.31
N VAL A 488 1.67 2.34 -26.60
CA VAL A 488 1.50 1.78 -27.95
C VAL A 488 0.10 1.23 -28.09
N ILE A 489 -0.68 1.84 -28.98
CA ILE A 489 -2.08 1.48 -29.23
C ILE A 489 -2.24 0.90 -30.63
N PHE A 490 -3.00 -0.20 -30.73
CA PHE A 490 -3.34 -0.84 -32.00
C PHE A 490 -4.62 -0.26 -32.60
N ARG A 491 -4.66 -0.08 -33.92
CA ARG A 491 -5.84 0.36 -34.67
C ARG A 491 -6.04 -0.40 -35.97
#